data_AF-A0A2N9NLG3-F1
#
_entry.id   AF-A0A2N9NLG3-F1
#
_cell.length_a   1.000
_cell.length_b   1.000
_cell.length_c   1.000
_cell.angle_alpha   90.00
_cell.angle_beta   90.00
_cell.angle_gamma   90.00
#
_symmetry.space_group_name_H-M   'P 1'
#
loop_
_entity.id
_entity.type
_entity.pdbx_description
1 polymer ?
#
loop_
_entity_poly.entity_id
_entity_poly.type
_entity_poly.pdbx_seq_one_letter_code
_entity_poly.pdbx_strand_id
1 'polypeptide(L)'
;MGTVHEVMDQAGQLAQVSHDALSDRLAVLVTARYALAARKLGQEQADWQPLRELCHDLAALRRGDHAAGWLHIEQERLADERKERDQDLNELFLKWARNPEIRDAICRGYISREDRLALLKQQMFGDLDELLKKAHPGHPQPPASPFENVKPAPTNQAADCPACAEAASALPPTRHEPEPSR
;
A
#
# COMPACT_ATOMS: atom_id res chain seq x y z
N MET A 1 11.04 6.98 47.78
CA MET A 1 10.86 5.95 46.74
C MET A 1 9.80 6.37 45.71
N GLY A 2 9.81 7.63 45.25
CA GLY A 2 8.77 8.18 44.35
C GLY A 2 9.31 8.77 43.05
N THR A 3 10.58 8.52 42.71
CA THR A 3 11.32 9.40 41.80
C THR A 3 11.12 9.09 40.31
N VAL A 4 10.96 7.82 39.93
CA VAL A 4 10.92 7.47 38.50
C VAL A 4 9.53 7.73 37.89
N HIS A 5 8.46 7.36 38.59
CA HIS A 5 7.10 7.50 38.08
C HIS A 5 6.66 8.97 38.00
N GLU A 6 7.08 9.79 38.97
CA GLU A 6 6.81 11.23 39.00
C GLU A 6 7.59 11.98 37.90
N VAL A 7 8.86 11.57 37.65
CA VAL A 7 9.66 12.10 36.54
C VAL A 7 9.10 11.67 35.19
N MET A 8 8.58 10.44 35.06
CA MET A 8 7.92 9.96 33.84
C MET A 8 6.60 10.69 33.57
N ASP A 9 5.80 10.99 34.61
CA ASP A 9 4.57 11.79 34.46
C ASP A 9 4.88 13.24 34.06
N GLN A 10 5.89 13.86 34.67
CA GLN A 10 6.36 15.19 34.27
C GLN A 10 6.88 15.20 32.82
N ALA A 11 7.60 14.16 32.41
CA ALA A 11 8.04 13.98 31.02
C ALA A 11 6.86 13.79 30.06
N GLY A 12 5.84 13.02 30.45
CA GLY A 12 4.61 12.82 29.67
C GLY A 12 3.79 14.11 29.52
N GLN A 13 3.68 14.91 30.57
CA GLN A 13 3.05 16.24 30.52
C GLN A 13 3.85 17.20 29.63
N LEU A 14 5.17 17.20 29.77
CA LEU A 14 6.05 17.95 28.87
C LEU A 14 5.88 17.50 27.42
N ALA A 15 5.72 16.19 27.16
CA ALA A 15 5.50 15.59 25.85
C ALA A 15 4.18 16.04 25.21
N GLN A 16 3.12 16.22 25.99
CA GLN A 16 1.80 16.66 25.50
C GLN A 16 1.73 18.15 25.14
N VAL A 17 2.55 18.99 25.78
CA VAL A 17 2.51 20.45 25.59
C VAL A 17 3.21 20.91 24.29
N SER A 18 3.94 20.02 23.63
CA SER A 18 4.70 20.35 22.42
C SER A 18 4.72 19.15 21.47
N HIS A 19 4.77 19.37 20.16
CA HIS A 19 4.94 18.30 19.17
C HIS A 19 6.40 18.11 18.74
N ASP A 20 7.32 18.98 19.18
CA ASP A 20 8.72 19.00 18.75
C ASP A 20 9.60 17.94 19.45
N ALA A 21 10.80 17.68 18.93
CA ALA A 21 11.74 16.76 19.54
C ALA A 21 12.06 17.17 20.99
N LEU A 22 12.31 16.21 21.87
CA LEU A 22 12.65 16.47 23.28
C LEU A 22 13.86 17.40 23.41
N SER A 23 14.83 17.26 22.49
CA SER A 23 16.02 18.12 22.43
C SER A 23 15.71 19.58 22.12
N ASP A 24 14.66 19.89 21.36
CA ASP A 24 14.24 21.27 21.09
C ASP A 24 13.63 21.92 22.33
N ARG A 25 12.79 21.17 23.06
CA ARG A 25 12.23 21.64 24.34
C ARG A 25 13.34 21.91 25.37
N LEU A 26 14.30 21.00 25.47
CA LEU A 26 15.45 21.16 26.36
C LEU A 26 16.35 22.32 25.93
N ALA A 27 16.52 22.56 24.63
CA ALA A 27 17.28 23.70 24.13
C ALA A 27 16.66 25.05 24.52
N VAL A 28 15.33 25.17 24.50
CA VAL A 28 14.62 26.37 24.97
C VAL A 28 14.89 26.61 26.47
N LEU A 29 14.78 25.56 27.30
CA LEU A 29 15.02 25.66 28.74
C LEU A 29 16.47 26.03 29.08
N VAL A 30 17.44 25.45 28.37
CA VAL A 30 18.87 25.77 28.53
C VAL A 30 19.16 27.21 28.13
N THR A 31 18.61 27.67 27.00
CA THR A 31 18.74 29.07 26.54
C THR A 31 18.19 30.05 27.56
N ALA A 32 17.02 29.77 28.14
CA ALA A 32 16.43 30.59 29.20
C ALA A 32 17.32 30.64 30.45
N ARG A 33 17.91 29.50 30.85
CA ARG A 33 18.86 29.45 31.99
C ARG A 33 20.14 30.23 31.71
N TYR A 34 20.68 30.15 30.49
CA TYR A 34 21.82 30.96 30.08
C TYR A 34 21.53 32.46 30.17
N ALA A 35 20.38 32.90 29.67
CA ALA A 35 19.98 34.30 29.73
C ALA A 35 19.86 34.80 31.19
N LEU A 36 19.30 33.99 32.08
CA LEU A 36 19.20 34.32 33.50
C LEU A 36 20.57 34.35 34.21
N ALA A 37 21.43 33.37 33.92
CA ALA A 37 22.75 33.30 34.52
C ALA A 37 23.67 34.43 34.00
N ALA A 38 23.60 34.78 32.72
CA ALA A 38 24.33 35.91 32.14
C ALA A 38 23.93 37.24 32.79
N ARG A 39 22.66 37.41 33.17
CA ARG A 39 22.20 38.58 33.94
C ARG A 39 22.80 38.63 35.35
N LYS A 40 23.03 37.47 35.99
CA LYS A 40 23.61 37.39 37.35
C LYS A 40 25.12 37.58 37.40
N LEU A 41 25.83 37.22 36.32
CA LEU A 41 27.28 37.42 36.18
C LEU A 41 27.72 38.89 36.25
N GLY A 42 26.81 39.83 35.92
CA GLY A 42 27.03 41.25 36.13
C GLY A 42 26.97 41.69 37.60
N GLN A 43 26.62 40.79 38.53
CA GLN A 43 26.44 41.10 39.95
C GLN A 43 27.22 40.17 40.91
N GLU A 44 27.47 38.89 40.59
CA GLU A 44 28.30 37.96 41.39
C GLU A 44 28.99 36.87 40.55
N GLN A 45 30.03 36.23 41.09
CA GLN A 45 30.71 35.06 40.50
C GLN A 45 29.82 33.81 40.58
N ALA A 46 29.10 33.50 39.51
CA ALA A 46 28.31 32.27 39.40
C ALA A 46 29.18 31.05 39.06
N ASP A 47 28.81 29.89 39.61
CA ASP A 47 29.34 28.58 39.18
C ASP A 47 28.61 28.12 37.89
N TRP A 48 29.39 27.82 36.86
CA TRP A 48 28.93 27.49 35.51
C TRP A 48 29.02 25.99 35.20
N GLN A 49 29.62 25.19 36.07
CA GLN A 49 29.90 23.79 35.77
C GLN A 49 28.62 22.98 35.46
N PRO A 50 27.54 23.04 36.26
CA PRO A 50 26.32 22.29 35.98
C PRO A 50 25.66 22.69 34.65
N LEU A 51 25.76 23.97 34.28
CA LEU A 51 25.21 24.44 33.01
C LEU A 51 26.02 23.91 31.81
N ARG A 52 27.35 23.86 31.92
CA ARG A 52 28.21 23.28 30.88
C ARG A 52 27.92 21.80 30.66
N GLU A 53 27.76 21.03 31.74
CA GLU A 53 27.38 19.61 31.67
C GLU A 53 26.04 19.43 30.95
N LEU A 54 25.01 20.19 31.34
CA LEU A 54 23.70 20.15 30.68
C LEU A 54 23.77 20.51 29.18
N CYS A 55 24.63 21.45 28.80
CA CYS A 55 24.81 21.82 27.39
C CYS A 55 25.53 20.75 26.59
N HIS A 56 26.49 20.07 27.21
CA HIS A 56 27.16 18.94 26.61
C HIS A 56 26.16 17.80 26.34
N ASP A 57 25.31 17.48 27.32
CA ASP A 57 24.29 16.44 27.21
C ASP A 57 23.23 16.79 26.14
N LEU A 58 22.78 18.05 26.12
CA LEU A 58 21.89 18.54 25.07
C LEU A 58 22.53 18.43 23.68
N ALA A 59 23.80 18.80 23.54
CA ALA A 59 24.50 18.69 22.27
C ALA A 59 24.65 17.23 21.83
N ALA A 60 24.86 16.30 22.78
CA ALA A 60 24.86 14.87 22.51
C ALA A 60 23.49 14.39 22.02
N LEU A 61 22.40 14.83 22.66
CA LEU A 61 21.04 14.51 22.24
C LEU A 61 20.72 15.03 20.83
N ARG A 62 21.08 16.28 20.51
CA ARG A 62 20.87 16.86 19.16
C ARG A 62 21.67 16.13 18.07
N ARG A 63 22.89 15.67 18.38
CA ARG A 63 23.66 14.81 17.46
C ARG A 63 22.94 13.48 17.24
N GLY A 64 22.36 12.92 18.29
CA GLY A 64 21.51 11.72 18.21
C GLY A 64 20.32 11.92 17.29
N ASP A 65 19.57 13.01 17.44
CA ASP A 65 18.41 13.32 16.59
C ASP A 65 18.83 13.52 15.12
N HIS A 66 19.94 14.20 14.88
CA HIS A 66 20.48 14.36 13.53
C HIS A 66 20.90 13.03 12.91
N ALA A 67 21.57 12.16 13.68
CA ALA A 67 21.94 10.82 13.24
C ALA A 67 20.72 9.94 12.97
N ALA A 68 19.67 10.04 13.80
CA ALA A 68 18.40 9.35 13.59
C ALA A 68 17.71 9.82 12.31
N GLY A 69 17.70 11.13 12.04
CA GLY A 69 17.21 11.70 10.79
C GLY A 69 17.98 11.19 9.56
N TRP A 70 19.31 11.14 9.63
CA TRP A 70 20.14 10.56 8.58
C TRP A 70 19.88 9.07 8.35
N LEU A 71 19.77 8.31 9.44
CA LEU A 71 19.47 6.88 9.37
C LEU A 71 18.11 6.63 8.73
N HIS A 72 17.12 7.48 9.01
CA HIS A 72 15.80 7.40 8.39
C HIS A 72 15.87 7.62 6.87
N ILE A 73 16.54 8.68 6.42
CA ILE A 73 16.75 8.96 4.99
C ILE A 73 17.46 7.78 4.31
N GLU A 74 18.49 7.23 4.93
CA GLU A 74 19.23 6.10 4.38
C GLU A 74 18.39 4.82 4.31
N GLN A 75 17.52 4.58 5.29
CA GLN A 75 16.57 3.47 5.23
C GLN A 75 15.56 3.62 4.09
N GLU A 76 15.05 4.82 3.86
CA GLU A 76 14.14 5.09 2.74
C GLU A 76 14.84 4.86 1.39
N ARG A 77 16.06 5.38 1.25
CA ARG A 77 16.91 5.14 0.06
C ARG A 77 17.10 3.64 -0.20
N LEU A 78 17.48 2.87 0.82
CA LEU A 78 17.63 1.42 0.72
C LEU A 78 16.32 0.69 0.42
N ALA A 79 15.19 1.19 0.92
CA ALA A 79 13.89 0.62 0.63
C ALA A 79 13.51 0.81 -0.84
N ASP A 80 13.81 1.97 -1.42
CA ASP A 80 13.56 2.23 -2.83
C ASP A 80 14.50 1.44 -3.74
N GLU A 81 15.79 1.36 -3.42
CA GLU A 81 16.74 0.49 -4.13
C GLU A 81 16.29 -0.99 -4.13
N ARG A 82 15.70 -1.46 -3.03
CA ARG A 82 15.14 -2.82 -2.96
C ARG A 82 13.95 -2.99 -3.90
N LYS A 83 13.03 -2.03 -3.93
CA LYS A 83 11.87 -2.06 -4.84
C LYS A 83 12.33 -2.05 -6.31
N GLU A 84 13.31 -1.24 -6.66
CA GLU A 84 13.88 -1.19 -8.01
C GLU A 84 14.50 -2.53 -8.39
N ARG A 85 15.34 -3.12 -7.53
CA ARG A 85 15.90 -4.45 -7.80
C ARG A 85 14.82 -5.52 -7.94
N ASP A 86 13.77 -5.48 -7.13
CA ASP A 86 12.67 -6.44 -7.22
C ASP A 86 11.91 -6.28 -8.55
N GLN A 87 11.74 -5.04 -9.03
CA GLN A 87 11.17 -4.76 -10.36
C GLN A 87 12.07 -5.29 -11.47
N ASP A 88 13.38 -5.04 -11.41
CA ASP A 88 14.35 -5.54 -12.39
C ASP A 88 14.37 -7.07 -12.45
N LEU A 89 14.33 -7.73 -11.29
CA LEU A 89 14.24 -9.19 -11.21
C LEU A 89 12.94 -9.69 -11.82
N ASN A 90 11.81 -9.02 -11.56
CA ASN A 90 10.54 -9.38 -12.17
C ASN A 90 10.55 -9.18 -13.69
N GLU A 91 11.16 -8.11 -14.18
CA GLU A 91 11.32 -7.90 -15.62
C GLU A 91 12.19 -8.99 -16.27
N LEU A 92 13.31 -9.34 -15.63
CA LEU A 92 14.18 -10.42 -16.08
C LEU A 92 13.44 -11.75 -16.07
N PHE A 93 12.66 -12.02 -15.03
CA PHE A 93 11.80 -13.19 -14.95
C PHE A 93 10.78 -13.23 -16.08
N LEU A 94 10.09 -12.12 -16.36
CA LEU A 94 9.13 -12.03 -17.47
C LEU A 94 9.81 -12.21 -18.83
N LYS A 95 11.01 -11.64 -19.03
CA LYS A 95 11.81 -11.83 -20.24
C LYS A 95 12.22 -13.30 -20.41
N TRP A 96 12.67 -13.94 -19.33
CA TRP A 96 13.01 -15.36 -19.28
C TRP A 96 11.80 -16.26 -19.58
N ALA A 97 10.65 -15.99 -18.94
CA ALA A 97 9.41 -16.75 -19.13
C ALA A 97 8.77 -16.58 -20.51
N ARG A 98 9.11 -15.52 -21.26
CA ARG A 98 8.69 -15.36 -22.67
C ARG A 98 9.40 -16.30 -23.64
N ASN A 99 10.54 -16.88 -23.26
CA ASN A 99 11.24 -17.84 -24.10
C ASN A 99 10.32 -19.06 -24.33
N PRO A 100 10.04 -19.46 -25.59
CA PRO A 100 9.12 -20.55 -25.89
C PRO A 100 9.53 -21.88 -25.25
N GLU A 101 10.82 -22.21 -25.20
CA GLU A 101 11.28 -23.47 -24.60
C GLU A 101 10.98 -23.54 -23.10
N ILE A 102 11.20 -22.40 -22.41
CA ILE A 102 10.93 -22.27 -20.97
C ILE A 102 9.43 -22.22 -20.71
N ARG A 103 8.68 -21.46 -21.51
CA ARG A 103 7.23 -21.38 -21.42
C ARG A 103 6.59 -22.75 -21.61
N ASP A 104 6.99 -23.47 -22.64
CA ASP A 104 6.46 -24.80 -22.93
C ASP A 104 6.88 -25.77 -21.83
N ALA A 105 8.11 -25.64 -21.29
CA ALA A 105 8.56 -26.42 -20.14
C ALA A 105 7.72 -26.19 -18.87
N ILE A 106 7.34 -24.95 -18.57
CA ILE A 106 6.48 -24.56 -17.43
C ILE A 106 5.03 -25.02 -17.67
N CYS A 107 4.53 -24.85 -18.91
CA CYS A 107 3.17 -25.21 -19.30
C CYS A 107 2.99 -26.70 -19.65
N ARG A 108 4.00 -27.55 -19.45
CA ARG A 108 3.89 -28.99 -19.70
C ARG A 108 2.77 -29.60 -18.86
N GLY A 109 1.77 -30.16 -19.53
CA GLY A 109 0.60 -30.76 -18.88
C GLY A 109 -0.45 -29.75 -18.38
N TYR A 110 -0.24 -28.45 -18.60
CA TYR A 110 -1.26 -27.44 -18.35
C TYR A 110 -2.28 -27.44 -19.49
N ILE A 111 -3.56 -27.59 -19.14
CA ILE A 111 -4.69 -27.43 -20.07
C ILE A 111 -5.34 -26.09 -19.72
N SER A 112 -5.50 -25.22 -20.72
CA SER A 112 -6.15 -23.93 -20.47
C SER A 112 -7.58 -24.14 -19.96
N ARG A 113 -8.10 -23.18 -19.20
CA ARG A 113 -9.49 -23.27 -18.71
C ARG A 113 -10.47 -23.44 -19.88
N GLU A 114 -10.22 -22.78 -20.99
CA GLU A 114 -11.03 -22.85 -22.20
C GLU A 114 -10.95 -24.25 -22.83
N ASP A 115 -9.76 -24.82 -22.97
CA ASP A 115 -9.58 -26.18 -23.50
C ASP A 115 -10.20 -27.23 -22.59
N ARG A 116 -10.10 -27.03 -21.27
CA ARG A 116 -10.74 -27.91 -20.29
C ARG A 116 -12.26 -27.84 -20.39
N LEU A 117 -12.81 -26.63 -20.58
CA LEU A 117 -14.24 -26.43 -20.81
C LEU A 117 -14.66 -27.03 -22.16
N ALA A 118 -13.84 -26.95 -23.20
CA ALA A 118 -14.09 -27.57 -24.49
C ALA A 118 -14.12 -29.10 -24.39
N LEU A 119 -13.14 -29.70 -23.69
CA LEU A 119 -13.09 -31.12 -23.37
C LEU A 119 -14.34 -31.58 -22.60
N LEU A 120 -14.73 -30.83 -21.57
CA LEU A 120 -15.96 -31.09 -20.80
C LEU A 120 -17.21 -30.99 -21.67
N LYS A 121 -17.33 -29.96 -22.51
CA LYS A 121 -18.44 -29.82 -23.46
C LYS A 121 -18.50 -30.98 -24.44
N GLN A 122 -17.35 -31.37 -25.00
CA GLN A 122 -17.25 -32.48 -25.94
C GLN A 122 -17.62 -33.82 -25.28
N GLN A 123 -17.22 -34.03 -24.02
CA GLN A 123 -17.58 -35.23 -23.26
C GLN A 123 -19.07 -35.27 -22.89
N MET A 124 -19.66 -34.12 -22.58
CA MET A 124 -21.06 -34.00 -22.13
C MET A 124 -22.07 -34.05 -23.29
N PHE A 125 -21.75 -33.41 -24.41
CA PHE A 125 -22.69 -33.19 -25.52
C PHE A 125 -22.22 -33.81 -26.85
N GLY A 126 -21.08 -34.49 -26.86
CA GLY A 126 -20.43 -34.95 -28.09
C GLY A 126 -19.79 -33.80 -28.86
N ASP A 127 -19.41 -34.05 -30.12
CA ASP A 127 -18.85 -33.02 -30.98
C ASP A 127 -19.96 -32.05 -31.45
N LEU A 128 -20.17 -31.01 -30.65
CA LEU A 128 -21.26 -30.04 -30.85
C LEU A 128 -21.13 -29.34 -32.22
N ASP A 129 -19.91 -29.12 -32.71
CA ASP A 129 -19.65 -28.50 -34.01
C ASP A 129 -20.01 -29.44 -35.17
N GLU A 130 -19.84 -30.76 -35.01
CA GLU A 130 -20.38 -31.73 -35.96
C GLU A 130 -21.91 -31.81 -35.92
N LEU A 131 -22.51 -31.72 -34.74
CA LEU A 131 -23.98 -31.73 -34.60
C LEU A 131 -24.61 -30.47 -35.24
N LEU A 132 -23.97 -29.31 -35.07
CA LEU A 132 -24.35 -28.06 -35.73
C LEU A 132 -24.13 -28.09 -37.25
N LYS A 133 -23.07 -28.76 -37.74
CA LYS A 133 -22.84 -28.95 -39.18
C LYS A 133 -23.76 -30.00 -39.81
N LYS A 134 -24.17 -31.03 -39.06
CA LYS A 134 -25.12 -32.07 -39.49
C LYS A 134 -26.58 -31.59 -39.42
N ALA A 135 -26.85 -30.51 -38.70
CA ALA A 135 -28.13 -29.80 -38.75
C ALA A 135 -28.32 -29.17 -40.14
N HIS A 136 -28.85 -29.95 -41.08
CA HIS A 136 -29.43 -29.42 -42.31
C HIS A 136 -30.61 -28.49 -41.95
N PRO A 137 -30.87 -27.43 -42.74
CA PRO A 137 -31.99 -26.51 -42.52
C PRO A 137 -33.28 -27.24 -42.88
N GLY A 138 -33.84 -27.96 -41.91
CA GLY A 138 -34.97 -28.85 -42.17
C GLY A 138 -35.47 -29.54 -40.92
N HIS A 139 -35.56 -28.82 -39.81
CA HIS A 139 -36.45 -29.24 -38.74
C HIS A 139 -37.79 -28.51 -38.90
N PRO A 140 -38.94 -29.22 -38.87
CA PRO A 140 -40.22 -28.54 -38.83
C PRO A 140 -40.24 -27.66 -37.60
N GLN A 141 -40.62 -26.41 -37.79
CA GLN A 141 -40.90 -25.47 -36.72
C GLN A 141 -41.74 -26.17 -35.64
N PRO A 142 -41.29 -26.25 -34.37
CA PRO A 142 -42.19 -26.71 -33.32
C PRO A 142 -43.42 -25.77 -33.34
N PRO A 143 -44.64 -26.31 -33.17
CA PRO A 143 -45.83 -25.47 -33.14
C PRO A 143 -45.61 -24.37 -32.09
N ALA A 144 -45.91 -23.14 -32.50
CA ALA A 144 -45.67 -21.94 -31.71
C ALA A 144 -46.04 -22.18 -30.24
N SER A 145 -45.07 -22.03 -29.34
CA SER A 145 -45.35 -21.98 -27.91
C SER A 145 -46.34 -20.83 -27.67
N PRO A 146 -47.38 -21.00 -26.83
CA PRO A 146 -48.49 -20.04 -26.69
C PRO A 146 -48.13 -18.68 -26.08
N PHE A 147 -46.84 -18.36 -25.90
CA PHE A 147 -46.36 -17.23 -25.11
C PHE A 147 -45.83 -16.05 -25.94
N GLU A 148 -46.01 -16.03 -27.25
CA GLU A 148 -45.54 -14.93 -28.11
C GLU A 148 -46.26 -13.59 -27.92
N ASN A 149 -47.16 -13.45 -26.94
CA ASN A 149 -47.87 -12.19 -26.70
C ASN A 149 -47.76 -11.67 -25.27
N VAL A 150 -46.56 -11.75 -24.68
CA VAL A 150 -46.24 -10.98 -23.46
C VAL A 150 -45.38 -9.79 -23.84
N LYS A 151 -46.03 -8.62 -23.86
CA LYS A 151 -45.45 -7.27 -23.91
C LYS A 151 -44.23 -7.17 -22.97
N PRO A 152 -43.05 -6.70 -23.41
CA PRO A 152 -41.92 -6.53 -22.51
C PRO A 152 -42.25 -5.45 -21.47
N ALA A 153 -42.30 -5.86 -20.20
CA ALA A 153 -42.25 -4.96 -19.06
C ALA A 153 -40.78 -4.56 -18.80
N PRO A 154 -40.53 -3.37 -18.24
CA PRO A 154 -39.27 -2.67 -18.41
C PRO A 154 -38.09 -3.33 -17.68
N THR A 155 -36.92 -3.14 -18.28
CA THR A 155 -35.60 -3.29 -17.68
C THR A 155 -35.55 -2.64 -16.30
N ASN A 156 -35.61 -3.45 -15.25
CA ASN A 156 -34.96 -3.23 -13.94
C ASN A 156 -35.44 -4.28 -12.93
N GLN A 157 -34.81 -5.45 -12.91
CA GLN A 157 -34.73 -6.28 -11.71
C GLN A 157 -33.32 -6.87 -11.63
N ALA A 158 -32.40 -6.05 -11.13
CA ALA A 158 -31.20 -6.51 -10.47
C ALA A 158 -31.57 -6.79 -9.00
N ALA A 159 -32.11 -7.97 -8.73
CA ALA A 159 -32.35 -8.58 -7.42
C ALA A 159 -32.93 -9.96 -7.77
N ASP A 160 -32.31 -11.12 -7.54
CA ASP A 160 -31.40 -11.55 -6.50
C ASP A 160 -30.45 -12.59 -7.09
N CYS A 161 -29.23 -12.18 -7.45
CA CYS A 161 -28.16 -13.11 -7.78
C CYS A 161 -26.95 -12.76 -6.91
N PRO A 162 -26.62 -13.54 -5.86
CA PRO A 162 -25.57 -13.18 -4.91
C PRO A 162 -24.17 -13.09 -5.56
N ALA A 163 -23.96 -13.70 -6.72
CA ALA A 163 -22.70 -13.65 -7.45
C ALA A 163 -22.43 -12.33 -8.19
N CYS A 164 -23.46 -11.51 -8.44
CA CYS A 164 -23.31 -10.26 -9.21
C CYS A 164 -23.05 -9.03 -8.31
N ALA A 165 -23.31 -9.13 -7.00
CA ALA A 165 -23.07 -8.03 -6.05
C ALA A 165 -21.57 -7.81 -5.76
N GLU A 166 -20.76 -8.87 -5.77
CA GLU A 166 -19.31 -8.75 -5.52
C GLU A 166 -18.52 -8.10 -6.67
N ALA A 167 -19.07 -8.11 -7.89
CA ALA A 167 -18.38 -7.54 -9.05
C ALA A 167 -18.51 -6.01 -9.16
N ALA A 168 -19.52 -5.40 -8.52
CA ALA A 168 -19.79 -3.96 -8.65
C ALA A 168 -18.99 -3.08 -7.67
N SER A 169 -18.40 -3.66 -6.62
CA SER A 169 -17.64 -2.91 -5.60
C SER A 169 -16.12 -2.94 -5.81
N ALA A 170 -15.61 -3.59 -6.86
CA ALA A 170 -14.18 -3.76 -7.10
C ALA A 170 -13.65 -2.89 -8.27
N LEU A 171 -14.15 -1.66 -8.43
CA LEU A 171 -13.55 -0.67 -9.33
C LEU A 171 -12.47 0.13 -8.58
N PRO A 172 -11.18 0.05 -8.97
CA PRO A 172 -10.15 0.95 -8.45
C PRO A 172 -10.34 2.37 -9.01
N PRO A 173 -9.95 3.43 -8.27
CA PRO A 173 -10.14 4.81 -8.69
C PRO A 173 -9.35 5.13 -9.96
N THR A 174 -10.03 5.77 -10.91
CA THR A 174 -9.46 6.37 -12.12
C THR A 174 -8.37 7.38 -11.78
N ARG A 175 -7.16 7.15 -12.29
CA ARG A 175 -6.04 8.09 -12.23
C ARG A 175 -6.39 9.38 -13.00
N HIS A 176 -6.18 10.52 -12.35
CA HIS A 176 -6.15 11.84 -12.95
C HIS A 176 -5.05 11.93 -14.03
N GLU A 177 -5.38 12.56 -15.15
CA GLU A 177 -4.43 13.00 -16.18
C GLU A 177 -3.48 14.09 -15.64
N PRO A 178 -2.22 14.15 -16.10
CA PRO A 178 -1.34 15.26 -15.81
C PRO A 178 -1.62 16.46 -16.73
N GLU A 179 -1.82 17.63 -16.11
CA GLU A 179 -1.81 18.95 -16.74
C GLU A 179 -0.45 19.24 -17.42
N PRO A 180 -0.42 19.79 -18.64
CA PRO A 180 0.81 20.33 -19.22
C PRO A 180 1.09 21.74 -18.68
N SER A 181 2.18 21.89 -17.92
CA SER A 181 2.67 23.20 -17.47
C SER A 181 3.18 24.05 -18.63
N ARG A 182 2.70 25.29 -18.69
CA ARG A 182 3.41 26.45 -19.23
C ARG A 182 3.24 27.62 -18.28
#